data_AF-A0A957Q6X5-F1
#
_entry.id   AF-A0A957Q6X5-F1
#
_cell.length_a   1.000
_cell.length_b   1.000
_cell.length_c   1.000
_cell.angle_alpha   90.00
_cell.angle_beta   90.00
_cell.angle_gamma   90.00
#
_symmetry.space_group_name_H-M   'P 1'
#
loop_
_entity.id
_entity.type
_entity.pdbx_description
1 polymer ?
#
loop_
_entity_poly.entity_id
_entity_poly.type
_entity_poly.pdbx_seq_one_letter_code
_entity_poly.pdbx_strand_id
1 'polypeptide(L)'
;MTQHISFNLIDEKWIPCIRSDDGRSDLLSLRETLAESHLLEDIAGDTPLQTAALYRLLIAILLRIYKPTAGDFDTWRAMWTSPTWDMTQINSYLDEQSKRNRFDLFDEERPFYQSDRNGKRDSVVTLKYGTGFRHNPLFDHDNDEIFLSLSPAVAARSLVTIQAFGLGGAGGTRTDAPWSKGVIYFVHGANLKETLFLNLLPYPDEDGGERLTDEGSDLPTWEMEDPFEERKGQPQGYLDLLTWQNLKMMLFPEIQGDEIVVRAVKFGGGLRLAKDFMDPMKFNQKNEQFTDGFRPISFEEDRGLWPNSYAIFARMNMGG
;
A
#
# COMPACT_ATOMS: atom_id res chain seq x y z
N MET A 1 -8.63 8.61 -33.52
CA MET A 1 -9.16 7.47 -32.74
C MET A 1 -8.14 7.22 -31.64
N THR A 2 -8.39 7.69 -30.43
CA THR A 2 -7.57 7.34 -29.26
C THR A 2 -7.80 5.86 -29.00
N GLN A 3 -6.74 5.06 -29.04
CA GLN A 3 -6.80 3.65 -28.75
C GLN A 3 -7.06 3.51 -27.24
N HIS A 4 -8.08 2.73 -26.85
CA HIS A 4 -8.44 2.55 -25.45
C HIS A 4 -7.37 1.69 -24.76
N ILE A 5 -6.58 2.29 -23.87
CA ILE A 5 -5.54 1.61 -23.09
C ILE A 5 -6.15 1.24 -21.74
N SER A 6 -6.07 -0.03 -21.35
CA SER A 6 -6.63 -0.55 -20.11
C SER A 6 -5.66 -1.55 -19.48
N PHE A 7 -5.59 -1.57 -18.15
CA PHE A 7 -4.84 -2.56 -17.40
C PHE A 7 -5.51 -2.76 -16.03
N ASN A 8 -6.42 -3.72 -15.95
CA ASN A 8 -7.20 -3.99 -14.74
C ASN A 8 -6.42 -4.87 -13.75
N LEU A 9 -6.03 -4.29 -12.63
CA LEU A 9 -5.20 -4.93 -11.59
C LEU A 9 -5.86 -6.15 -10.92
N ILE A 10 -7.18 -6.31 -11.08
CA ILE A 10 -7.91 -7.47 -10.57
C ILE A 10 -7.52 -8.74 -11.33
N ASP A 11 -7.44 -8.65 -12.65
CA ASP A 11 -7.32 -9.80 -13.55
C ASP A 11 -5.98 -9.83 -14.32
N GLU A 12 -5.35 -8.68 -14.53
CA GLU A 12 -4.01 -8.59 -15.12
C GLU A 12 -2.92 -8.97 -14.12
N LYS A 13 -1.81 -9.54 -14.60
CA LYS A 13 -0.73 -10.05 -13.75
C LYS A 13 0.27 -8.94 -13.40
N TRP A 14 0.41 -8.65 -12.10
CA TRP A 14 1.28 -7.56 -11.66
C TRP A 14 1.91 -7.73 -10.28
N ILE A 15 1.45 -8.67 -9.45
CA ILE A 15 1.98 -8.92 -8.11
C ILE A 15 3.00 -10.07 -8.20
N PRO A 16 4.30 -9.84 -7.91
CA PRO A 16 5.30 -10.89 -7.89
C PRO A 16 5.16 -11.73 -6.62
N CYS A 17 4.96 -13.04 -6.78
CA CYS A 17 4.77 -13.98 -5.68
C CYS A 17 5.71 -15.18 -5.82
N ILE A 18 6.23 -15.66 -4.69
CA ILE A 18 7.08 -16.85 -4.59
C ILE A 18 6.20 -18.08 -4.39
N ARG A 19 6.34 -19.08 -5.25
CA ARG A 19 5.64 -20.36 -5.13
C ARG A 19 6.24 -21.21 -4.02
N SER A 20 5.41 -21.80 -3.16
CA SER A 20 5.89 -22.64 -2.05
C SER A 20 6.47 -23.99 -2.50
N ASP A 21 6.17 -24.46 -3.71
CA ASP A 21 6.58 -25.78 -4.20
C ASP A 21 7.98 -25.79 -4.82
N ASP A 22 8.31 -24.78 -5.64
CA ASP A 22 9.57 -24.70 -6.38
C ASP A 22 10.38 -23.41 -6.11
N GLY A 23 9.85 -22.49 -5.29
CA GLY A 23 10.49 -21.22 -4.95
C GLY A 23 10.58 -20.23 -6.10
N ARG A 24 9.94 -20.50 -7.25
CA ARG A 24 9.98 -19.59 -8.39
C ARG A 24 9.14 -18.35 -8.10
N SER A 25 9.55 -17.23 -8.69
CA SER A 25 8.76 -16.00 -8.67
C SER A 25 7.87 -15.93 -9.92
N ASP A 26 6.56 -15.89 -9.72
CA ASP A 26 5.55 -15.69 -10.76
C ASP A 26 4.88 -14.31 -10.59
N LEU A 27 4.47 -13.67 -11.70
CA LEU A 27 3.54 -12.55 -11.65
C LEU A 27 2.11 -13.08 -11.65
N LEU A 28 1.33 -12.67 -10.65
CA LEU A 28 -0.07 -13.02 -10.48
C LEU A 28 -0.95 -11.77 -10.49
N SER A 29 -2.22 -11.96 -10.84
CA SER A 29 -3.23 -10.92 -10.64
C SER A 29 -3.59 -10.78 -9.17
N LEU A 30 -4.32 -9.72 -8.81
CA LEU A 30 -4.83 -9.57 -7.44
C LEU A 30 -5.74 -10.75 -7.06
N ARG A 31 -6.60 -11.18 -7.99
CA ARG A 31 -7.51 -12.31 -7.76
C ARG A 31 -6.77 -13.63 -7.59
N GLU A 32 -5.81 -13.91 -8.47
CA GLU A 32 -4.95 -15.11 -8.39
C GLU A 32 -4.14 -15.12 -7.09
N THR A 33 -3.56 -13.98 -6.70
CA THR A 33 -2.76 -13.85 -5.47
C THR A 33 -3.57 -14.22 -4.23
N LEU A 34 -4.81 -13.74 -4.11
CA LEU A 34 -5.67 -14.08 -2.98
C LEU A 34 -6.12 -15.55 -3.05
N ALA A 35 -6.57 -16.03 -4.22
CA ALA A 35 -7.01 -17.42 -4.41
C ALA A 35 -5.91 -18.44 -4.06
N GLU A 36 -4.68 -18.17 -4.49
CA GLU A 36 -3.55 -19.07 -4.37
C GLU A 36 -2.65 -18.77 -3.16
N SER A 37 -2.99 -17.80 -2.31
CA SER A 37 -2.17 -17.36 -1.16
C SER A 37 -1.71 -18.46 -0.19
N HIS A 38 -2.41 -19.60 -0.16
CA HIS A 38 -2.05 -20.78 0.62
C HIS A 38 -0.96 -21.67 -0.02
N LEU A 39 -0.66 -21.43 -1.31
CA LEU A 39 0.38 -22.08 -2.12
C LEU A 39 1.55 -21.12 -2.42
N LEU A 40 1.51 -19.92 -1.84
CA LEU A 40 2.53 -18.89 -2.00
C LEU A 40 3.31 -18.79 -0.70
N GLU A 41 4.64 -18.80 -0.81
CA GLU A 41 5.52 -18.55 0.32
C GLU A 41 5.42 -17.08 0.72
N ASP A 42 5.62 -16.18 -0.25
CA ASP A 42 5.61 -14.74 0.00
C ASP A 42 5.43 -13.88 -1.27
N ILE A 43 5.38 -12.55 -1.12
CA ILE A 43 5.45 -11.52 -2.17
C ILE A 43 6.90 -11.08 -2.36
N ALA A 44 7.40 -11.17 -3.59
CA ALA A 44 8.75 -10.79 -3.98
C ALA A 44 8.76 -9.45 -4.72
N GLY A 45 8.45 -8.36 -4.01
CA GLY A 45 8.60 -7.02 -4.58
C GLY A 45 10.06 -6.73 -4.96
N ASP A 46 10.26 -5.87 -5.95
CA ASP A 46 11.59 -5.44 -6.42
C ASP A 46 12.43 -4.79 -5.30
N THR A 47 11.75 -4.31 -4.24
CA THR A 47 12.36 -3.78 -3.01
C THR A 47 11.53 -4.18 -1.79
N PRO A 48 12.11 -4.19 -0.57
CA PRO A 48 11.34 -4.45 0.67
C PRO A 48 10.17 -3.48 0.87
N LEU A 49 10.31 -2.22 0.45
CA LEU A 49 9.23 -1.22 0.51
C LEU A 49 8.08 -1.60 -0.42
N GLN A 50 8.39 -2.13 -1.61
CA GLN A 50 7.38 -2.61 -2.55
C GLN A 50 6.64 -3.82 -1.98
N THR A 51 7.33 -4.79 -1.38
CA THR A 51 6.68 -5.92 -0.68
C THR A 51 5.74 -5.44 0.41
N ALA A 52 6.22 -4.55 1.29
CA ALA A 52 5.40 -4.01 2.38
C ALA A 52 4.17 -3.22 1.87
N ALA A 53 4.33 -2.45 0.80
CA ALA A 53 3.22 -1.71 0.19
C ALA A 53 2.17 -2.63 -0.44
N LEU A 54 2.59 -3.76 -1.02
CA LEU A 54 1.68 -4.78 -1.55
C LEU A 54 0.92 -5.48 -0.42
N TYR A 55 1.57 -5.83 0.70
CA TYR A 55 0.85 -6.31 1.89
C TYR A 55 -0.18 -5.30 2.37
N ARG A 56 0.19 -4.02 2.47
CA ARG A 56 -0.72 -2.94 2.90
C ARG A 56 -1.99 -2.92 2.05
N LEU A 57 -1.84 -3.01 0.73
CA LEU A 57 -2.96 -3.05 -0.22
C LEU A 57 -3.84 -4.29 -0.01
N LEU A 58 -3.23 -5.48 0.05
CA LEU A 58 -3.97 -6.74 0.23
C LEU A 58 -4.71 -6.78 1.57
N ILE A 59 -4.07 -6.30 2.64
CA ILE A 59 -4.67 -6.15 3.96
C ILE A 59 -5.87 -5.20 3.89
N ALA A 60 -5.76 -4.04 3.24
CA ALA A 60 -6.88 -3.11 3.09
C ALA A 60 -8.09 -3.74 2.38
N ILE A 61 -7.84 -4.51 1.31
CA ILE A 61 -8.89 -5.24 0.57
C ILE A 61 -9.54 -6.29 1.46
N LEU A 62 -8.74 -7.12 2.14
CA LEU A 62 -9.24 -8.19 3.01
C LEU A 62 -10.01 -7.63 4.21
N LEU A 63 -9.54 -6.54 4.83
CA LEU A 63 -10.25 -5.86 5.92
C LEU A 63 -11.59 -5.31 5.44
N ARG A 64 -11.62 -4.71 4.24
CA ARG A 64 -12.86 -4.15 3.68
C ARG A 64 -13.92 -5.23 3.39
N ILE A 65 -13.48 -6.43 3.01
CA ILE A 65 -14.33 -7.60 2.71
C ILE A 65 -14.81 -8.25 3.99
N TYR A 66 -13.89 -8.65 4.88
CA TYR A 66 -14.20 -9.53 6.00
C TYR A 66 -14.58 -8.80 7.29
N LYS A 67 -14.08 -7.59 7.52
CA LYS A 67 -14.32 -6.79 8.73
C LYS A 67 -14.34 -7.66 10.03
N PRO A 68 -13.22 -8.36 10.34
CA PRO A 68 -13.19 -9.25 11.49
C PRO A 68 -13.26 -8.45 12.79
N THR A 69 -14.33 -8.57 13.58
CA THR A 69 -14.45 -7.87 14.87
C THR A 69 -13.75 -8.62 16.00
N ALA A 70 -13.30 -7.90 17.04
CA ALA A 70 -12.64 -8.51 18.19
C ALA A 70 -13.57 -9.43 19.00
N GLY A 71 -14.88 -9.15 18.98
CA GLY A 71 -15.90 -9.92 19.70
C GLY A 71 -16.28 -11.25 19.06
N ASP A 72 -15.95 -11.48 17.79
CA ASP A 72 -16.34 -12.70 17.05
C ASP A 72 -15.16 -13.68 16.87
N PHE A 73 -14.78 -14.31 17.97
CA PHE A 73 -13.70 -15.28 17.98
C PHE A 73 -14.01 -16.54 17.14
N ASP A 74 -15.28 -16.95 17.04
CA ASP A 74 -15.65 -18.14 16.28
C ASP A 74 -15.48 -17.93 14.78
N THR A 75 -15.89 -16.77 14.25
CA THR A 75 -15.63 -16.38 12.85
C THR A 75 -14.13 -16.26 12.61
N TRP A 76 -13.40 -15.59 13.50
CA TRP A 76 -11.93 -15.49 13.40
C TRP A 76 -11.28 -16.87 13.33
N ARG A 77 -11.68 -17.79 14.22
CA ARG A 77 -11.15 -19.16 14.29
C ARG A 77 -11.49 -19.96 13.04
N ALA A 78 -12.71 -19.83 12.51
CA ALA A 78 -13.13 -20.48 11.27
C ALA A 78 -12.28 -20.01 10.08
N MET A 79 -12.06 -18.69 9.96
CA MET A 79 -11.19 -18.13 8.91
C MET A 79 -9.73 -18.55 9.08
N TRP A 80 -9.21 -18.59 10.30
CA TRP A 80 -7.85 -19.04 10.58
C TRP A 80 -7.62 -20.51 10.18
N THR A 81 -8.54 -21.39 10.59
CA THR A 81 -8.44 -22.84 10.36
C THR A 81 -8.73 -23.25 8.91
N SER A 82 -9.43 -22.42 8.15
CA SER A 82 -9.61 -22.64 6.72
C SER A 82 -8.26 -22.53 5.99
N PRO A 83 -7.90 -23.50 5.12
CA PRO A 83 -6.67 -23.42 4.33
C PRO A 83 -6.72 -22.29 3.31
N THR A 84 -7.91 -21.94 2.81
CA THR A 84 -8.09 -20.91 1.78
C THR A 84 -9.02 -19.80 2.28
N TRP A 85 -9.00 -18.66 1.59
CA TRP A 85 -10.03 -17.63 1.77
C TRP A 85 -11.38 -18.07 1.20
N ASP A 86 -12.46 -17.43 1.66
CA ASP A 86 -13.76 -17.53 0.99
C ASP A 86 -13.74 -16.70 -0.29
N MET A 87 -13.35 -17.35 -1.39
CA MET A 87 -13.29 -16.74 -2.70
C MET A 87 -14.65 -16.30 -3.23
N THR A 88 -15.77 -16.78 -2.68
CA THR A 88 -17.10 -16.30 -3.08
C THR A 88 -17.27 -14.84 -2.68
N GLN A 89 -16.94 -14.51 -1.43
CA GLN A 89 -16.98 -13.13 -0.92
C GLN A 89 -15.97 -12.23 -1.63
N ILE A 90 -14.74 -12.72 -1.80
CA ILE A 90 -13.67 -11.96 -2.49
C ILE A 90 -14.07 -11.67 -3.94
N ASN A 91 -14.51 -12.68 -4.69
CA ASN A 91 -14.90 -12.48 -6.08
C ASN A 91 -16.10 -11.54 -6.20
N SER A 92 -17.10 -11.66 -5.33
CA SER A 92 -18.23 -10.74 -5.32
C SER A 92 -17.80 -9.28 -5.15
N TYR A 93 -16.87 -9.02 -4.23
CA TYR A 93 -16.33 -7.68 -4.01
C TYR A 93 -15.49 -7.19 -5.20
N LEU A 94 -14.53 -7.99 -5.68
CA LEU A 94 -13.67 -7.62 -6.80
C LEU A 94 -14.48 -7.39 -8.09
N ASP A 95 -15.48 -8.22 -8.37
CA ASP A 95 -16.35 -8.06 -9.54
C ASP A 95 -17.18 -6.77 -9.46
N GLU A 96 -17.64 -6.39 -8.27
CA GLU A 96 -18.30 -5.10 -8.05
C GLU A 96 -17.35 -3.93 -8.33
N GLN A 97 -16.12 -3.98 -7.82
CA GLN A 97 -15.13 -2.93 -8.06
C GLN A 97 -14.69 -2.87 -9.52
N SER A 98 -14.62 -4.01 -10.20
CA SER A 98 -14.34 -4.08 -11.64
C SER A 98 -15.46 -3.45 -12.47
N LYS A 99 -16.73 -3.68 -12.13
CA LYS A 99 -17.88 -3.03 -12.82
C LYS A 99 -17.90 -1.52 -12.66
N ARG A 100 -17.30 -1.01 -11.59
CA ARG A 100 -17.15 0.42 -11.29
C ARG A 100 -15.83 0.99 -11.83
N ASN A 101 -15.06 0.22 -12.59
CA ASN A 101 -13.73 0.55 -13.12
C ASN A 101 -12.75 1.08 -12.07
N ARG A 102 -12.81 0.57 -10.84
CA ARG A 102 -12.03 1.10 -9.71
C ARG A 102 -10.59 0.60 -9.64
N PHE A 103 -10.27 -0.46 -10.37
CA PHE A 103 -8.95 -1.13 -10.37
C PHE A 103 -8.27 -1.11 -11.75
N ASP A 104 -8.82 -0.41 -12.73
CA ASP A 104 -8.11 -0.16 -13.99
C ASP A 104 -7.10 0.96 -13.79
N LEU A 105 -5.82 0.65 -14.04
CA LEU A 105 -4.70 1.56 -13.89
C LEU A 105 -4.80 2.76 -14.86
N PHE A 106 -5.47 2.61 -16.00
CA PHE A 106 -5.52 3.62 -17.05
C PHE A 106 -6.94 4.09 -17.38
N ASP A 107 -7.91 3.83 -16.49
CA ASP A 107 -9.30 4.28 -16.68
C ASP A 107 -9.38 5.79 -16.98
N GLU A 108 -10.29 6.17 -17.88
CA GLU A 108 -10.43 7.54 -18.36
C GLU A 108 -10.99 8.51 -17.30
N GLU A 109 -11.77 8.00 -16.34
CA GLU A 109 -12.44 8.83 -15.32
C GLU A 109 -11.86 8.61 -13.92
N ARG A 110 -11.63 7.36 -13.53
CA ARG A 110 -11.27 6.91 -12.18
C ARG A 110 -10.05 5.97 -12.21
N PRO A 111 -8.89 6.41 -12.73
CA PRO A 111 -7.69 5.57 -12.79
C PRO A 111 -7.23 5.21 -11.37
N PHE A 112 -6.91 3.93 -11.16
CA PHE A 112 -6.53 3.42 -9.84
C PHE A 112 -5.38 4.25 -9.24
N TYR A 113 -5.58 4.75 -8.01
CA TYR A 113 -4.60 5.51 -7.21
C TYR A 113 -4.06 6.80 -7.87
N GLN A 114 -4.76 7.34 -8.87
CA GLN A 114 -4.26 8.43 -9.69
C GLN A 114 -5.19 9.63 -9.77
N SER A 115 -4.58 10.81 -9.88
CA SER A 115 -5.26 12.08 -10.20
C SER A 115 -4.28 13.08 -10.80
N ASP A 116 -4.73 14.30 -11.10
CA ASP A 116 -3.88 15.38 -11.62
C ASP A 116 -3.38 15.15 -13.07
N ARG A 117 -4.33 15.06 -14.03
CA ARG A 117 -4.06 14.78 -15.45
C ARG A 117 -3.30 15.89 -16.20
N ASN A 118 -3.36 17.14 -15.71
CA ASN A 118 -2.94 18.33 -16.45
C ASN A 118 -1.61 18.91 -15.94
N GLY A 119 -0.71 19.31 -16.85
CA GLY A 119 0.52 20.04 -16.52
C GLY A 119 1.79 19.32 -16.96
N LYS A 120 2.93 19.72 -16.38
CA LYS A 120 4.24 19.19 -16.76
C LYS A 120 4.35 17.70 -16.41
N ARG A 121 4.89 16.92 -17.36
CA ARG A 121 5.21 15.50 -17.17
C ARG A 121 6.70 15.34 -16.90
N ASP A 122 7.02 14.47 -15.95
CA ASP A 122 8.37 14.06 -15.62
C ASP A 122 8.64 12.65 -16.18
N SER A 123 9.92 12.29 -16.31
CA SER A 123 10.35 10.94 -16.71
C SER A 123 10.01 9.89 -15.64
N VAL A 124 9.65 8.67 -16.08
CA VAL A 124 9.41 7.51 -15.22
C VAL A 124 10.65 7.01 -14.46
N VAL A 125 11.85 7.50 -14.78
CA VAL A 125 13.07 7.24 -13.98
C VAL A 125 12.85 7.58 -12.50
N THR A 126 12.00 8.58 -12.21
CA THR A 126 11.60 8.96 -10.85
C THR A 126 10.84 7.88 -10.07
N LEU A 127 10.27 6.88 -10.76
CA LEU A 127 9.54 5.76 -10.17
C LEU A 127 10.44 4.56 -9.88
N LYS A 128 11.62 4.45 -10.53
CA LYS A 128 12.49 3.27 -10.54
C LYS A 128 12.83 2.73 -9.14
N TYR A 129 12.90 3.60 -8.14
CA TYR A 129 13.29 3.23 -6.77
C TYR A 129 12.14 3.24 -5.76
N GLY A 130 10.87 3.39 -6.20
CA GLY A 130 9.72 3.35 -5.30
C GLY A 130 9.64 4.50 -4.27
N THR A 131 10.55 5.48 -4.32
CA THR A 131 10.56 6.63 -3.41
C THR A 131 9.95 7.89 -4.03
N GLY A 132 9.70 7.89 -5.34
CA GLY A 132 9.22 9.05 -6.09
C GLY A 132 10.28 10.14 -6.29
N PHE A 133 11.51 9.96 -5.81
CA PHE A 133 12.63 10.88 -6.03
C PHE A 133 13.55 10.38 -7.14
N ARG A 134 14.16 11.33 -7.86
CA ARG A 134 15.41 11.04 -8.55
C ARG A 134 16.44 10.74 -7.48
N HIS A 135 16.88 9.49 -7.38
CA HIS A 135 18.06 9.20 -6.58
C HIS A 135 19.24 9.88 -7.25
N ASN A 136 20.16 10.47 -6.48
CA ASN A 136 21.45 10.86 -7.03
C ASN A 136 22.25 9.56 -7.15
N PRO A 137 22.50 9.05 -8.36
CA PRO A 137 22.90 7.68 -8.49
C PRO A 137 24.37 7.52 -8.08
N LEU A 138 24.60 6.93 -6.91
CA LEU A 138 25.86 6.24 -6.68
C LEU A 138 25.80 4.98 -7.56
N PHE A 139 26.33 5.09 -8.79
CA PHE A 139 26.46 4.00 -9.79
C PHE A 139 25.20 3.60 -10.59
N ASP A 140 24.34 4.55 -10.96
CA ASP A 140 23.33 4.36 -12.04
C ASP A 140 23.76 5.15 -13.27
N HIS A 141 23.73 4.50 -14.44
CA HIS A 141 24.04 5.11 -15.73
C HIS A 141 22.78 5.46 -16.52
N ASP A 142 21.60 5.30 -15.93
CA ASP A 142 20.34 5.72 -16.53
C ASP A 142 20.24 7.26 -16.56
N ASN A 143 20.66 7.84 -17.68
CA ASN A 143 20.44 9.24 -18.01
C ASN A 143 19.03 9.43 -18.62
N ASP A 144 18.46 10.64 -18.53
CA ASP A 144 17.18 11.00 -19.17
C ASP A 144 17.17 10.80 -20.71
N GLU A 145 18.34 10.58 -21.32
CA GLU A 145 18.49 10.23 -22.74
C GLU A 145 18.22 8.75 -23.04
N ILE A 146 18.24 7.88 -22.03
CA ILE A 146 17.78 6.50 -22.15
C ILE A 146 16.25 6.52 -22.03
N PHE A 147 15.56 6.07 -23.08
CA PHE A 147 14.10 5.93 -23.16
C PHE A 147 13.59 4.85 -22.18
N LEU A 148 13.81 5.02 -20.88
CA LEU A 148 13.29 4.10 -19.88
C LEU A 148 11.75 4.12 -19.98
N SER A 149 11.18 2.95 -20.20
CA SER A 149 9.76 2.70 -20.16
C SER A 149 9.48 1.61 -19.13
N LEU A 150 8.36 1.74 -18.42
CA LEU A 150 7.92 0.75 -17.46
C LEU A 150 6.74 -0.03 -18.03
N SER A 151 6.66 -1.32 -17.74
CA SER A 151 5.42 -2.06 -17.96
C SER A 151 4.34 -1.56 -16.99
N PRO A 152 3.04 -1.73 -17.33
CA PRO A 152 1.94 -1.37 -16.44
C PRO A 152 2.06 -2.02 -15.06
N ALA A 153 2.52 -3.28 -15.01
CA ALA A 153 2.77 -4.00 -13.78
C ALA A 153 3.80 -3.30 -12.88
N VAL A 154 4.95 -2.90 -13.44
CA VAL A 154 5.99 -2.18 -12.68
C VAL A 154 5.49 -0.80 -12.24
N ALA A 155 4.75 -0.11 -13.12
CA ALA A 155 4.19 1.19 -12.81
C ALA A 155 3.14 1.13 -11.68
N ALA A 156 2.27 0.12 -11.68
CA ALA A 156 1.28 -0.13 -10.62
C ALA A 156 1.95 -0.38 -9.27
N ARG A 157 2.97 -1.25 -9.23
CA ARG A 157 3.73 -1.51 -7.99
C ARG A 157 4.43 -0.26 -7.49
N SER A 158 5.03 0.52 -8.37
CA SER A 158 5.69 1.79 -8.03
C SER A 158 4.70 2.80 -7.47
N LEU A 159 3.51 2.91 -8.07
CA LEU A 159 2.44 3.80 -7.63
C LEU A 159 1.98 3.47 -6.20
N VAL A 160 1.67 2.21 -5.92
CA VAL A 160 1.26 1.76 -4.57
C VAL A 160 2.38 1.97 -3.55
N THR A 161 3.63 1.69 -3.95
CA THR A 161 4.81 1.89 -3.08
C THR A 161 4.99 3.36 -2.70
N ILE A 162 4.84 4.27 -3.67
CA ILE A 162 5.02 5.71 -3.42
C ILE A 162 3.89 6.26 -2.53
N GLN A 163 2.65 5.78 -2.69
CA GLN A 163 1.57 6.18 -1.78
C GLN A 163 1.78 5.69 -0.34
N ALA A 164 2.52 4.59 -0.15
CA ALA A 164 2.82 4.03 1.18
C ALA A 164 4.11 4.63 1.81
N PHE A 165 5.15 4.84 1.02
CA PHE A 165 6.52 5.17 1.50
C PHE A 165 7.15 6.43 0.90
N GLY A 166 6.49 7.09 -0.06
CA GLY A 166 7.01 8.29 -0.70
C GLY A 166 7.34 9.39 0.33
N LEU A 167 8.51 10.01 0.18
CA LEU A 167 8.93 11.09 1.07
C LEU A 167 8.41 12.46 0.58
N GLY A 168 8.22 13.38 1.52
CA GLY A 168 8.04 14.79 1.24
C GLY A 168 9.33 15.38 0.67
N GLY A 169 9.20 16.17 -0.40
CA GLY A 169 10.34 16.83 -1.05
C GLY A 169 10.61 18.21 -0.47
N ALA A 170 11.85 18.70 -0.61
CA ALA A 170 12.26 20.02 -0.12
C ALA A 170 11.46 21.21 -0.71
N GLY A 171 10.71 21.01 -1.80
CA GLY A 171 9.86 22.02 -2.44
C GLY A 171 8.45 22.19 -1.83
N GLY A 172 8.10 21.43 -0.78
CA GLY A 172 6.84 21.59 -0.03
C GLY A 172 5.56 21.14 -0.74
N THR A 173 5.60 20.86 -2.04
CA THR A 173 4.46 20.36 -2.82
C THR A 173 4.15 18.89 -2.52
N ARG A 174 5.15 18.10 -2.13
CA ARG A 174 5.01 16.67 -1.81
C ARG A 174 4.90 16.46 -0.31
N THR A 175 4.10 15.50 0.12
CA THR A 175 3.90 15.17 1.54
C THR A 175 4.44 13.76 1.84
N ASP A 176 4.86 13.57 3.08
CA ASP A 176 5.31 12.27 3.59
C ASP A 176 4.15 11.27 3.60
N ALA A 177 4.40 10.08 3.05
CA ALA A 177 3.47 8.96 3.06
C ALA A 177 3.31 8.36 4.48
N PRO A 178 2.21 7.63 4.75
CA PRO A 178 1.94 7.06 6.08
C PRO A 178 3.09 6.23 6.64
N TRP A 179 3.76 5.42 5.83
CA TRP A 179 4.86 4.54 6.26
C TRP A 179 6.25 5.06 5.87
N SER A 180 6.37 6.30 5.42
CA SER A 180 7.65 6.92 5.06
C SER A 180 8.64 7.05 6.24
N LYS A 181 8.15 7.02 7.48
CA LYS A 181 8.94 7.18 8.70
C LYS A 181 8.55 6.13 9.74
N GLY A 182 9.57 5.59 10.41
CA GLY A 182 9.40 4.58 11.44
C GLY A 182 9.46 3.15 10.90
N VAL A 183 9.56 2.19 11.81
CA VAL A 183 9.64 0.76 11.47
C VAL A 183 8.23 0.16 11.45
N ILE A 184 7.94 -0.60 10.38
CA ILE A 184 6.72 -1.41 10.24
C ILE A 184 7.09 -2.86 10.49
N TYR A 185 6.28 -3.54 11.30
CA TYR A 185 6.46 -4.96 11.61
C TYR A 185 5.32 -5.76 11.00
N PHE A 186 5.68 -6.82 10.29
CA PHE A 186 4.73 -7.83 9.82
C PHE A 186 4.99 -9.15 10.51
N VAL A 187 3.92 -9.84 10.89
CA VAL A 187 4.00 -11.22 11.36
C VAL A 187 3.98 -12.14 10.14
N HIS A 188 5.03 -12.94 9.96
CA HIS A 188 5.09 -13.94 8.89
C HIS A 188 4.54 -15.28 9.37
N GLY A 189 3.66 -15.88 8.57
CA GLY A 189 3.16 -17.24 8.75
C GLY A 189 3.92 -18.26 7.89
N ALA A 190 3.37 -19.47 7.76
CA ALA A 190 3.96 -20.52 6.91
C ALA A 190 3.72 -20.31 5.40
N ASN A 191 2.77 -19.46 5.04
CA ASN A 191 2.43 -19.09 3.66
C ASN A 191 1.81 -17.68 3.65
N LEU A 192 1.60 -17.12 2.46
CA LEU A 192 1.06 -15.78 2.28
C LEU A 192 -0.34 -15.62 2.89
N LYS A 193 -1.20 -16.65 2.88
CA LYS A 193 -2.52 -16.59 3.53
C LYS A 193 -2.39 -16.35 5.02
N GLU A 194 -1.53 -17.11 5.69
CA GLU A 194 -1.28 -16.96 7.13
C GLU A 194 -0.65 -15.61 7.43
N THR A 195 0.35 -15.19 6.66
CA THR A 195 0.97 -13.87 6.78
C THR A 195 -0.07 -12.76 6.67
N LEU A 196 -0.90 -12.75 5.63
CA LEU A 196 -1.95 -11.73 5.48
C LEU A 196 -2.95 -11.78 6.65
N PHE A 197 -3.41 -12.97 7.04
CA PHE A 197 -4.39 -13.13 8.11
C PHE A 197 -3.86 -12.65 9.48
N LEU A 198 -2.61 -12.97 9.83
CA LEU A 198 -2.00 -12.58 11.10
C LEU A 198 -1.81 -11.06 11.23
N ASN A 199 -1.82 -10.34 10.11
CA ASN A 199 -1.74 -8.88 10.07
C ASN A 199 -3.11 -8.20 9.84
N LEU A 200 -4.22 -8.94 9.84
CA LEU A 200 -5.56 -8.37 9.89
C LEU A 200 -5.88 -7.93 11.32
N LEU A 201 -5.80 -6.63 11.58
CA LEU A 201 -6.27 -6.07 12.85
C LEU A 201 -7.79 -6.23 12.96
N PRO A 202 -8.33 -6.39 14.18
CA PRO A 202 -9.76 -6.30 14.42
C PRO A 202 -10.32 -5.00 13.84
N TYR A 203 -11.39 -5.09 13.06
CA TYR A 203 -12.01 -3.99 12.34
C TYR A 203 -13.50 -4.30 12.07
N PRO A 204 -14.45 -3.50 12.58
CA PRO A 204 -14.24 -2.35 13.45
C PRO A 204 -13.66 -2.71 14.84
N ASP A 205 -12.86 -1.81 15.40
CA ASP A 205 -12.39 -1.75 16.79
C ASP A 205 -13.50 -1.19 17.70
N GLU A 206 -14.51 -2.03 17.96
CA GLU A 206 -15.69 -1.68 18.77
C GLU A 206 -15.35 -1.26 20.22
N ASP A 207 -14.20 -1.67 20.74
CA ASP A 207 -13.73 -1.32 22.08
C ASP A 207 -13.13 0.10 22.15
N GLY A 208 -13.02 0.79 21.01
CA GLY A 208 -12.61 2.20 20.95
C GLY A 208 -11.21 2.43 21.52
N GLY A 209 -10.25 1.54 21.23
CA GLY A 209 -8.85 1.79 21.58
C GLY A 209 -8.35 3.13 21.01
N GLU A 210 -7.09 3.50 21.26
CA GLU A 210 -6.46 4.67 20.60
C GLU A 210 -6.32 4.52 19.07
N ARG A 211 -7.04 3.57 18.46
CA ARG A 211 -7.09 3.32 17.04
C ARG A 211 -8.06 4.31 16.37
N LEU A 212 -7.84 4.50 15.08
CA LEU A 212 -8.68 5.30 14.20
C LEU A 212 -10.16 4.89 14.30
N THR A 213 -11.06 5.88 14.25
CA THR A 213 -12.50 5.65 14.11
C THR A 213 -12.80 4.85 12.85
N ASP A 214 -13.75 3.94 12.90
CA ASP A 214 -14.16 3.04 11.81
C ASP A 214 -15.66 3.19 11.51
N GLU A 215 -16.17 4.40 11.73
CA GLU A 215 -17.53 4.81 11.44
C GLU A 215 -17.87 4.57 9.95
N GLY A 216 -19.15 4.59 9.60
CA GLY A 216 -19.64 4.23 8.25
C GLY A 216 -19.08 5.04 7.07
N SER A 217 -18.28 6.07 7.33
CA SER A 217 -17.52 6.85 6.34
C SER A 217 -16.13 6.28 6.02
N ASP A 218 -15.59 5.31 6.77
CA ASP A 218 -14.30 4.70 6.48
C ASP A 218 -14.38 3.76 5.27
N LEU A 219 -13.72 4.19 4.19
CA LEU A 219 -13.69 3.50 2.91
C LEU A 219 -12.26 3.50 2.38
N PRO A 220 -11.83 2.46 1.65
CA PRO A 220 -10.59 2.57 0.90
C PRO A 220 -10.75 3.61 -0.22
N THR A 221 -9.64 4.22 -0.62
CA THR A 221 -9.60 5.31 -1.62
C THR A 221 -10.35 5.01 -2.92
N TRP A 222 -10.45 3.75 -3.36
CA TRP A 222 -11.12 3.37 -4.60
C TRP A 222 -12.66 3.30 -4.46
N GLU A 223 -13.18 3.23 -3.24
CA GLU A 223 -14.62 3.33 -2.96
C GLU A 223 -15.08 4.77 -2.68
N MET A 224 -14.16 5.71 -2.46
CA MET A 224 -14.48 7.12 -2.19
C MET A 224 -14.88 7.88 -3.47
N GLU A 225 -15.77 8.87 -3.31
CA GLU A 225 -16.13 9.80 -4.40
C GLU A 225 -15.02 10.80 -4.73
N ASP A 226 -14.36 11.37 -3.71
CA ASP A 226 -13.13 12.16 -3.88
C ASP A 226 -12.10 11.78 -2.80
N PRO A 227 -11.19 10.84 -3.09
CA PRO A 227 -10.20 10.44 -2.10
C PRO A 227 -9.16 11.53 -1.80
N PHE A 228 -9.04 12.55 -2.66
CA PHE A 228 -8.08 13.65 -2.53
C PHE A 228 -8.67 14.90 -1.87
N GLU A 229 -9.90 14.83 -1.36
CA GLU A 229 -10.52 15.90 -0.59
C GLU A 229 -9.66 16.24 0.65
N GLU A 230 -9.40 17.52 0.89
CA GLU A 230 -8.54 17.97 2.00
C GLU A 230 -9.22 17.73 3.36
N ARG A 231 -8.61 16.87 4.18
CA ARG A 231 -9.15 16.42 5.48
C ARG A 231 -8.31 16.88 6.69
N LYS A 232 -7.48 17.90 6.53
CA LYS A 232 -6.56 18.43 7.58
C LYS A 232 -5.71 17.35 8.23
N GLY A 233 -5.40 16.30 7.47
CA GLY A 233 -4.58 15.17 7.90
C GLY A 233 -5.20 14.15 8.82
N GLN A 234 -6.53 14.10 8.89
CA GLN A 234 -7.26 13.08 9.62
C GLN A 234 -7.85 12.06 8.62
N PRO A 235 -7.41 10.79 8.67
CA PRO A 235 -8.10 9.70 7.97
C PRO A 235 -9.51 9.50 8.49
N GLN A 236 -10.44 9.12 7.60
CA GLN A 236 -11.81 8.77 7.99
C GLN A 236 -11.88 7.45 8.76
N GLY A 237 -10.84 6.62 8.61
CA GLY A 237 -10.60 5.44 9.42
C GLY A 237 -9.42 4.63 8.94
N TYR A 238 -9.37 3.37 9.36
CA TYR A 238 -8.21 2.51 9.10
C TYR A 238 -8.08 2.13 7.62
N LEU A 239 -9.18 1.95 6.89
CA LEU A 239 -9.14 1.67 5.45
C LEU A 239 -8.66 2.90 4.66
N ASP A 240 -9.14 4.10 5.01
CA ASP A 240 -8.65 5.36 4.45
C ASP A 240 -7.14 5.52 4.75
N LEU A 241 -6.70 5.27 5.98
CA LEU A 241 -5.27 5.31 6.32
C LEU A 241 -4.48 4.34 5.45
N LEU A 242 -4.87 3.07 5.39
CA LEU A 242 -4.17 2.03 4.62
C LEU A 242 -4.05 2.38 3.13
N THR A 243 -4.96 3.20 2.62
CA THR A 243 -5.02 3.59 1.21
C THR A 243 -4.82 5.09 0.99
N TRP A 244 -4.20 5.77 1.96
CA TRP A 244 -4.05 7.22 2.01
C TRP A 244 -3.33 7.78 0.78
N GLN A 245 -3.88 8.85 0.22
CA GLN A 245 -3.38 9.48 -0.99
C GLN A 245 -2.46 10.67 -0.67
N ASN A 246 -1.21 10.41 -0.24
CA ASN A 246 -0.27 11.48 0.10
C ASN A 246 0.21 12.26 -1.14
N LEU A 247 0.24 11.63 -2.31
CA LEU A 247 0.61 12.30 -3.56
C LEU A 247 -0.51 12.20 -4.60
N LYS A 248 -0.69 13.26 -5.37
CA LYS A 248 -1.42 13.16 -6.63
C LYS A 248 -0.44 12.65 -7.66
N MET A 249 -0.75 11.53 -8.30
CA MET A 249 0.10 10.93 -9.32
C MET A 249 -0.73 10.63 -10.56
N MET A 250 -0.16 10.85 -11.74
CA MET A 250 -0.76 10.45 -13.01
C MET A 250 0.28 9.78 -13.89
N LEU A 251 0.02 8.54 -14.27
CA LEU A 251 0.79 7.79 -15.26
C LEU A 251 0.28 8.13 -16.66
N PHE A 252 1.19 8.25 -17.62
CA PHE A 252 0.84 8.49 -19.01
C PHE A 252 1.28 7.28 -19.84
N PRO A 253 0.36 6.34 -20.12
CA PRO A 253 0.66 5.19 -20.96
C PRO A 253 0.74 5.59 -22.43
N GLU A 254 1.53 4.83 -23.18
CA GLU A 254 1.59 4.85 -24.64
C GLU A 254 1.69 3.41 -25.17
N ILE A 255 1.34 3.22 -26.44
CA ILE A 255 1.50 1.93 -27.12
C ILE A 255 2.82 1.96 -27.87
N GLN A 256 3.71 1.01 -27.56
CA GLN A 256 4.97 0.81 -28.26
C GLN A 256 4.95 -0.57 -28.92
N GLY A 257 4.76 -0.60 -30.25
CA GLY A 257 4.48 -1.86 -30.95
C GLY A 257 3.13 -2.41 -30.51
N ASP A 258 3.13 -3.61 -29.94
CA ASP A 258 1.93 -4.28 -29.42
C ASP A 258 1.84 -4.23 -27.87
N GLU A 259 2.77 -3.54 -27.20
CA GLU A 259 2.84 -3.46 -25.75
C GLU A 259 2.41 -2.10 -25.22
N ILE A 260 1.72 -2.09 -24.08
CA ILE A 260 1.46 -0.88 -23.30
C ILE A 260 2.70 -0.59 -22.48
N VAL A 261 3.19 0.64 -22.55
CA VAL A 261 4.33 1.11 -21.75
C VAL A 261 4.02 2.45 -21.11
N VAL A 262 4.62 2.72 -19.95
CA VAL A 262 4.51 4.01 -19.25
C VAL A 262 5.86 4.71 -19.34
N ARG A 263 5.89 5.90 -19.95
CA ARG A 263 7.13 6.69 -20.12
C ARG A 263 7.15 8.00 -19.38
N ALA A 264 5.98 8.50 -19.02
CA ALA A 264 5.89 9.73 -18.26
C ALA A 264 4.97 9.57 -17.06
N VAL A 265 5.31 10.31 -16.01
CA VAL A 265 4.52 10.43 -14.80
C VAL A 265 4.43 11.90 -14.41
N LYS A 266 3.35 12.30 -13.74
CA LYS A 266 3.25 13.60 -13.12
C LYS A 266 3.00 13.44 -11.63
N PHE A 267 3.63 14.32 -10.85
CA PHE A 267 3.40 14.43 -9.42
C PHE A 267 2.74 15.77 -9.10
N GLY A 268 1.78 15.73 -8.19
CA GLY A 268 1.12 16.87 -7.58
C GLY A 268 1.03 16.68 -6.06
N GLY A 269 0.70 17.76 -5.35
CA GLY A 269 0.48 17.69 -3.91
C GLY A 269 -0.80 16.95 -3.56
N GLY A 270 -0.68 15.92 -2.74
CA GLY A 270 -1.80 15.20 -2.16
C GLY A 270 -1.99 15.56 -0.69
N LEU A 271 -2.54 14.63 0.07
CA LEU A 271 -2.94 14.83 1.45
C LEU A 271 -1.74 14.78 2.40
N ARG A 272 -1.79 15.56 3.47
CA ARG A 272 -0.78 15.54 4.54
C ARG A 272 -1.39 14.93 5.79
N LEU A 273 -0.79 13.89 6.35
CA LEU A 273 -1.18 13.40 7.67
C LEU A 273 -0.81 14.42 8.77
N ALA A 274 -1.64 14.49 9.81
CA ALA A 274 -1.35 15.29 10.99
C ALA A 274 -0.06 14.79 11.67
N LYS A 275 0.70 15.70 12.29
CA LYS A 275 2.04 15.37 12.84
C LYS A 275 1.97 14.46 14.07
N ASP A 276 0.91 14.63 14.84
CA ASP A 276 0.52 13.90 16.04
C ASP A 276 -0.23 12.60 15.71
N PHE A 277 -0.43 12.29 14.43
CA PHE A 277 -1.13 11.07 14.03
C PHE A 277 -0.34 9.81 14.40
N MET A 278 -0.98 8.90 15.13
CA MET A 278 -0.40 7.62 15.56
C MET A 278 -0.87 6.49 14.64
N ASP A 279 0.04 5.99 13.80
CA ASP A 279 -0.23 4.82 12.96
C ASP A 279 -0.23 3.54 13.82
N PRO A 280 -1.31 2.73 13.81
CA PRO A 280 -1.40 1.51 14.61
C PRO A 280 -0.42 0.41 14.20
N MET A 281 0.15 0.48 12.98
CA MET A 281 1.17 -0.45 12.50
C MET A 281 2.59 -0.03 12.88
N LYS A 282 2.75 1.09 13.59
CA LYS A 282 4.02 1.56 14.11
C LYS A 282 4.08 1.39 15.61
N PHE A 283 5.25 1.02 16.10
CA PHE A 283 5.53 1.14 17.52
C PHE A 283 5.84 2.61 17.86
N ASN A 284 4.91 3.25 18.59
CA ASN A 284 5.04 4.64 19.03
C ASN A 284 5.60 4.69 20.45
N GLN A 285 6.78 5.27 20.65
CA GLN A 285 7.38 5.42 21.97
C GLN A 285 6.89 6.72 22.62
N LYS A 286 6.40 6.62 23.87
CA LYS A 286 6.07 7.79 24.69
C LYS A 286 7.35 8.45 25.22
N ASN A 287 7.50 9.75 25.02
CA ASN A 287 8.60 10.54 25.58
C ASN A 287 8.13 11.99 25.79
N GLU A 288 8.19 12.44 27.05
CA GLU A 288 7.70 13.75 27.51
C GLU A 288 8.48 14.95 26.93
N GLN A 289 9.65 14.70 26.33
CA GLN A 289 10.43 15.75 25.64
C GLN A 289 9.94 16.01 24.21
N PHE A 290 9.08 15.15 23.66
CA PHE A 290 8.47 15.38 22.35
C PHE A 290 7.25 16.27 22.50
N THR A 291 7.07 17.19 21.54
CA THR A 291 6.00 18.20 21.52
C THR A 291 4.60 17.59 21.66
N ASP A 292 4.42 16.37 21.18
CA ASP A 292 3.14 15.63 21.15
C ASP A 292 3.20 14.32 21.98
N GLY A 293 4.26 14.13 22.78
CA GLY A 293 4.40 13.02 23.74
C GLY A 293 4.68 11.63 23.15
N PHE A 294 4.46 11.38 21.85
CA PHE A 294 4.73 10.11 21.18
C PHE A 294 5.52 10.28 19.88
N ARG A 295 6.40 9.31 19.56
CA ARG A 295 7.10 9.26 18.26
C ARG A 295 7.31 7.81 17.80
N PRO A 296 7.13 7.50 16.51
CA PRO A 296 7.41 6.17 16.00
C PRO A 296 8.91 5.84 16.12
N ILE A 297 9.22 4.62 16.56
CA ILE A 297 10.60 4.11 16.53
C ILE A 297 11.10 4.12 15.08
N SER A 298 12.30 4.66 14.88
CA SER A 298 13.00 4.69 13.60
C SER A 298 14.23 3.79 13.63
N PHE A 299 14.73 3.39 12.46
CA PHE A 299 15.99 2.67 12.38
C PHE A 299 17.14 3.55 12.90
N GLU A 300 18.01 2.95 13.72
CA GLU A 300 19.27 3.52 14.16
C GLU A 300 20.38 2.83 13.35
N GLU A 301 21.07 3.54 12.46
CA GLU A 301 22.06 2.97 11.53
C GLU A 301 23.23 2.27 12.24
N ASP A 302 23.51 2.66 13.49
CA ASP A 302 24.57 2.13 14.34
C ASP A 302 24.14 0.91 15.18
N ARG A 303 22.87 0.50 15.12
CA ARG A 303 22.35 -0.62 15.92
C ARG A 303 21.63 -1.64 15.05
N GLY A 304 21.94 -2.92 15.29
CA GLY A 304 21.15 -4.02 14.74
C GLY A 304 19.69 -3.93 15.22
N LEU A 305 18.78 -4.63 14.54
CA LEU A 305 17.39 -4.73 14.99
C LEU A 305 17.26 -5.59 16.27
N TRP A 306 18.08 -6.63 16.40
CA TRP A 306 18.00 -7.62 17.48
C TRP A 306 18.31 -7.07 18.89
N PRO A 307 19.26 -6.14 19.13
CA PRO A 307 19.47 -5.55 20.45
C PRO A 307 18.28 -4.69 20.91
N ASN A 308 17.48 -4.18 19.97
CA ASN A 308 16.27 -3.41 20.25
C ASN A 308 15.00 -4.27 20.32
N SER A 309 15.13 -5.61 20.22
CA SER A 309 13.99 -6.55 20.30
C SER A 309 13.19 -6.41 21.60
N TYR A 310 13.84 -6.03 22.71
CA TYR A 310 13.15 -5.76 23.97
C TYR A 310 12.11 -4.64 23.82
N ALA A 311 12.35 -3.61 23.00
CA ALA A 311 11.37 -2.55 22.76
C ALA A 311 10.16 -3.03 21.94
N ILE A 312 10.33 -4.07 21.12
CA ILE A 312 9.26 -4.67 20.30
C ILE A 312 8.32 -5.52 21.16
N PHE A 313 8.86 -6.25 22.14
CA PHE A 313 8.10 -7.15 23.01
C PHE A 313 7.73 -6.57 24.38
N ALA A 314 8.27 -5.41 24.73
CA ALA A 314 7.89 -4.72 25.97
C ALA A 314 6.44 -4.26 25.87
N ARG A 315 5.60 -4.70 26.81
CA ARG A 315 4.28 -4.10 27.02
C ARG A 315 4.47 -2.60 27.23
N MET A 316 3.82 -1.77 26.40
CA MET A 316 3.67 -0.36 26.72
C MET A 316 2.88 -0.27 28.02
N ASN A 317 3.57 0.06 29.12
CA ASN A 317 2.92 0.47 30.35
C ASN A 317 2.31 1.84 30.09
N MET A 318 1.10 1.84 29.55
CA MET A 318 0.23 3.01 29.55
C MET A 318 -0.20 3.20 31.00
N GLY A 319 0.59 3.97 31.75
CA GLY A 319 0.27 4.30 33.14
C GLY A 319 -1.13 4.91 33.21
N GLY A 320 -1.96 4.38 34.11
CA GLY A 320 -3.29 4.91 34.41
C GLY A 320 -3.26 6.21 35.20
#